data_AF-A0AAV2RJ98-F1
#
_entry.id   AF-A0AAV2RJ98-F1
#
_cell.length_a   1.000
_cell.length_b   1.000
_cell.length_c   1.000
_cell.angle_alpha   90.00
_cell.angle_beta   90.00
_cell.angle_gamma   90.00
#
_symmetry.space_group_name_H-M   'P 1'
#
loop_
_entity.id
_entity.type
_entity.pdbx_description
1 polymer ?
#
loop_
_entity_poly.entity_id
_entity_poly.type
_entity_poly.pdbx_seq_one_letter_code
_entity_poly.pdbx_strand_id
1 'polypeptide(L)'
;MSSSEEEYSSEEEYSSSEDEDSSEDEEAAKARMAEELAKRKVQLEEAQRKQAEIDMRKAEVRKRLEEQSAKKQKKGFMTPERKKKLRMLLRKKAAEELKKEQERKAQERRRIIDERCGVAKNLDGANEAELQTILREFHKRIIGLEGDKWDLEYEIKMRDYQINELNTQVNDLRGKFIKPTLKKVSKYENKFAKLQKKAAEFNFKNQLKTVKKKEFEMPEDDPNKTKPEWAAGPDAVKKTEGDALAEEAVA
;
A
#
# COMPACT_ATOMS: atom_id res chain seq x y z
N MET A 1 -82.88 -37.35 49.02
CA MET A 1 -82.88 -38.65 49.72
C MET A 1 -81.50 -39.24 49.51
N SER A 2 -80.63 -39.05 50.51
CA SER A 2 -80.24 -40.08 51.49
C SER A 2 -79.11 -40.94 50.92
N SER A 3 -77.89 -40.84 51.47
CA SER A 3 -77.37 -41.72 52.55
C SER A 3 -76.65 -42.92 51.92
N SER A 4 -75.45 -43.38 52.30
CA SER A 4 -74.57 -43.22 53.49
C SER A 4 -73.14 -43.57 53.01
N GLU A 5 -72.03 -42.97 53.46
CA GLU A 5 -71.33 -43.13 54.76
C GLU A 5 -71.11 -44.59 55.20
N GLU A 6 -69.84 -45.00 55.24
CA GLU A 6 -69.23 -45.78 56.33
C GLU A 6 -67.69 -45.68 56.25
N GLU A 7 -67.10 -45.09 57.29
CA GLU A 7 -65.66 -45.10 57.61
C GLU A 7 -65.31 -46.32 58.49
N TYR A 8 -64.01 -46.67 58.56
CA TYR A 8 -63.45 -47.37 59.71
C TYR A 8 -61.96 -47.02 59.93
N SER A 9 -61.59 -46.93 61.21
CA SER A 9 -60.52 -46.15 61.86
C SER A 9 -59.42 -47.02 62.53
N SER A 10 -58.37 -46.34 63.04
CA SER A 10 -57.41 -46.72 64.13
C SER A 10 -56.17 -47.54 63.75
N GLU A 11 -54.96 -47.33 64.29
CA GLU A 11 -54.43 -46.47 65.38
C GLU A 11 -52.88 -46.46 65.35
N GLU A 12 -52.27 -45.31 65.68
CA GLU A 12 -51.20 -45.04 66.69
C GLU A 12 -50.22 -46.16 67.14
N GLU A 13 -48.93 -45.98 67.53
CA GLU A 13 -48.02 -44.88 67.90
C GLU A 13 -46.61 -45.53 68.11
N TYR A 14 -45.56 -44.71 68.33
CA TYR A 14 -44.50 -44.88 69.36
C TYR A 14 -43.06 -44.54 68.92
N SER A 15 -42.30 -43.99 69.89
CA SER A 15 -41.29 -42.94 69.76
C SER A 15 -39.95 -43.26 70.46
N SER A 16 -38.86 -42.63 69.98
CA SER A 16 -37.71 -42.05 70.71
C SER A 16 -36.44 -42.85 71.10
N SER A 17 -35.28 -42.22 70.76
CA SER A 17 -33.99 -42.06 71.51
C SER A 17 -33.09 -43.29 71.75
N GLU A 18 -31.74 -43.28 71.72
CA GLU A 18 -30.62 -42.41 71.32
C GLU A 18 -29.33 -43.30 71.40
N ASP A 19 -28.30 -42.94 70.60
CA ASP A 19 -26.84 -43.13 70.78
C ASP A 19 -26.10 -44.50 70.67
N GLU A 20 -24.92 -44.39 70.04
CA GLU A 20 -23.77 -45.32 69.90
C GLU A 20 -23.65 -46.24 68.65
N ASP A 21 -23.27 -45.71 67.46
CA ASP A 21 -22.57 -46.51 66.39
C ASP A 21 -21.82 -45.68 65.31
N SER A 22 -21.03 -44.68 65.72
CA SER A 22 -20.48 -43.65 64.80
C SER A 22 -19.31 -44.08 63.87
N SER A 23 -18.87 -45.35 63.87
CA SER A 23 -17.72 -45.80 63.04
C SER A 23 -18.10 -46.55 61.76
N GLU A 24 -19.22 -47.26 61.76
CA GLU A 24 -19.64 -48.06 60.60
C GLU A 24 -20.33 -47.19 59.53
N ASP A 25 -21.00 -46.11 59.94
CA ASP A 25 -21.63 -45.14 59.05
C ASP A 25 -20.63 -44.27 58.25
N GLU A 26 -19.46 -43.95 58.82
CA GLU A 26 -18.41 -43.23 58.09
C GLU A 26 -17.77 -44.07 56.98
N GLU A 27 -17.62 -45.39 57.21
CA GLU A 27 -17.05 -46.31 56.23
C GLU A 27 -18.04 -46.59 55.09
N ALA A 28 -19.32 -46.74 55.41
CA ALA A 28 -20.41 -46.81 54.42
C ALA A 28 -20.54 -45.51 53.60
N ALA A 29 -20.36 -44.34 54.22
CA ALA A 29 -20.35 -43.05 53.54
C ALA A 29 -19.13 -42.91 52.59
N LYS A 30 -17.94 -43.35 53.01
CA LYS A 30 -16.74 -43.41 52.15
C LYS A 30 -16.91 -44.38 50.98
N ALA A 31 -17.56 -45.53 51.19
CA ALA A 31 -17.85 -46.48 50.13
C ALA A 31 -18.83 -45.91 49.09
N ARG A 32 -19.89 -45.22 49.52
CA ARG A 32 -20.83 -44.51 48.64
C ARG A 32 -20.17 -43.37 47.87
N MET A 33 -19.29 -42.60 48.52
CA MET A 33 -18.52 -41.54 47.87
C MET A 33 -17.51 -42.11 46.87
N ALA A 34 -16.87 -43.24 47.18
CA ALA A 34 -15.96 -43.93 46.27
C ALA A 34 -16.72 -44.50 45.04
N GLU A 35 -17.92 -45.04 45.24
CA GLU A 35 -18.80 -45.49 44.15
C GLU A 35 -19.28 -44.32 43.28
N GLU A 36 -19.62 -43.18 43.89
CA GLU A 36 -19.99 -41.95 43.18
C GLU A 36 -18.80 -41.38 42.37
N LEU A 37 -17.60 -41.37 42.94
CA LEU A 37 -16.37 -40.98 42.24
C LEU A 37 -16.03 -41.94 41.10
N ALA A 38 -16.27 -43.24 41.26
CA ALA A 38 -16.11 -44.23 40.20
C ALA A 38 -17.10 -43.98 39.06
N LYS A 39 -18.38 -43.73 39.37
CA LYS A 39 -19.41 -43.34 38.38
C LYS A 39 -19.04 -42.05 37.66
N ARG A 40 -18.53 -41.04 38.39
CA ARG A 40 -18.09 -39.76 37.81
C ARG A 40 -16.87 -39.91 36.91
N LYS A 41 -15.93 -40.80 37.24
CA LYS A 41 -14.78 -41.15 36.39
C LYS A 41 -15.23 -41.82 35.09
N VAL A 42 -16.16 -42.78 35.15
CA VAL A 42 -16.72 -43.44 33.96
C VAL A 42 -17.45 -42.42 33.07
N GLN A 43 -18.25 -41.53 33.65
CA GLN A 43 -18.93 -40.47 32.90
C GLN A 43 -17.96 -39.48 32.24
N LEU A 44 -16.85 -39.15 32.92
CA LEU A 44 -15.84 -38.24 32.40
C LEU A 44 -15.03 -38.89 31.26
N GLU A 45 -14.71 -40.18 31.37
CA GLU A 45 -14.07 -40.95 30.30
C GLU A 45 -14.99 -41.08 29.08
N GLU A 46 -16.29 -41.33 29.29
CA GLU A 46 -17.28 -41.38 28.21
C GLU A 46 -17.45 -40.01 27.52
N ALA A 47 -17.43 -38.91 28.28
CA ALA A 47 -17.46 -37.55 27.73
C ALA A 47 -16.20 -37.22 26.93
N GLN A 48 -15.02 -37.66 27.38
CA GLN A 48 -13.76 -37.51 26.65
C GLN A 48 -13.74 -38.32 25.35
N ARG A 49 -14.26 -39.56 25.36
CA ARG A 49 -14.40 -40.38 24.14
C ARG A 49 -15.34 -39.72 23.12
N LYS A 50 -16.46 -39.15 23.57
CA LYS A 50 -17.38 -38.39 22.71
C LYS A 50 -16.75 -37.12 22.15
N GLN A 51 -15.97 -36.39 22.94
CA GLN A 51 -15.24 -35.20 22.46
C GLN A 51 -14.15 -35.56 21.43
N ALA A 52 -13.39 -36.63 21.67
CA ALA A 52 -12.39 -37.12 20.73
C ALA A 52 -13.01 -37.55 19.39
N GLU A 53 -14.17 -38.21 19.40
CA GLU A 53 -14.89 -38.60 18.19
C GLU A 53 -15.38 -37.37 17.39
N ILE A 54 -15.91 -36.35 18.09
CA ILE A 54 -16.32 -35.08 17.47
C ILE A 54 -15.12 -34.36 16.87
N ASP A 55 -13.97 -34.36 17.55
CA ASP A 55 -12.77 -33.69 17.08
C ASP A 55 -12.10 -34.42 15.91
N MET A 56 -12.16 -35.76 15.89
CA MET A 56 -11.77 -36.56 14.72
C MET A 56 -12.67 -36.28 13.51
N ARG A 57 -14.00 -36.20 13.71
CA ARG A 57 -14.95 -35.86 12.65
C ARG A 57 -14.76 -34.42 12.14
N LYS A 58 -14.43 -33.47 13.02
CA LYS A 58 -14.07 -32.10 12.64
C LYS A 58 -12.75 -32.05 11.87
N ALA A 59 -11.75 -32.82 12.28
CA ALA A 59 -10.46 -32.90 11.59
C ALA A 59 -10.61 -33.51 10.19
N GLU A 60 -11.44 -34.54 10.04
CA GLU A 60 -11.75 -35.14 8.75
C GLU A 60 -12.48 -34.16 7.81
N VAL A 61 -13.46 -33.40 8.32
CA VAL A 61 -14.15 -32.36 7.55
C VAL A 61 -13.18 -31.24 7.14
N ARG A 62 -12.29 -30.82 8.04
CA ARG A 62 -11.24 -29.83 7.73
C ARG A 62 -10.29 -30.34 6.65
N LYS A 63 -9.82 -31.59 6.77
CA LYS A 63 -8.96 -32.24 5.78
C LYS A 63 -9.65 -32.37 4.42
N ARG A 64 -10.93 -32.75 4.39
CA ARG A 64 -11.74 -32.80 3.16
C ARG A 64 -11.91 -31.42 2.53
N LEU A 65 -12.09 -30.37 3.34
CA LEU A 65 -12.21 -28.99 2.86
C LEU A 65 -10.87 -28.48 2.30
N GLU A 66 -9.75 -28.80 2.96
CA GLU A 66 -8.40 -28.46 2.53
C GLU A 66 -8.00 -29.20 1.24
N GLU A 67 -8.33 -30.49 1.10
CA GLU A 67 -8.11 -31.24 -0.13
C GLU A 67 -8.96 -30.72 -1.30
N GLN A 68 -10.20 -30.29 -1.03
CA GLN A 68 -11.04 -29.62 -2.02
C GLN A 68 -10.54 -28.23 -2.40
N SER A 69 -9.88 -27.50 -1.50
CA SER A 69 -9.28 -26.20 -1.80
C SER A 69 -7.95 -26.35 -2.56
N ALA A 70 -7.14 -27.36 -2.22
CA ALA A 70 -5.87 -27.66 -2.88
C ALA A 70 -6.07 -28.12 -4.34
N LYS A 71 -7.07 -28.98 -4.59
CA LYS A 71 -7.40 -29.46 -5.95
C LYS A 71 -8.09 -28.39 -6.84
N LYS A 72 -8.52 -27.26 -6.26
CA LYS A 72 -9.09 -26.10 -6.98
C LYS A 72 -8.06 -25.05 -7.39
N GLN A 73 -6.75 -25.34 -7.31
CA GLN A 73 -5.71 -24.57 -7.98
C GLN A 73 -5.81 -24.83 -9.50
N LYS A 74 -6.84 -24.28 -10.14
CA LYS A 74 -6.96 -24.24 -11.60
C LYS A 74 -5.70 -23.55 -12.13
N LYS A 75 -4.92 -24.24 -12.96
CA LYS A 75 -3.87 -23.68 -13.83
C LYS A 75 -4.49 -22.56 -14.66
N GLY A 76 -4.51 -21.35 -14.09
CA GLY A 76 -5.04 -20.16 -14.74
C GLY A 76 -4.17 -19.86 -15.96
N PHE A 77 -4.84 -19.53 -17.07
CA PHE A 77 -4.34 -19.15 -18.40
C PHE A 77 -3.15 -18.14 -18.42
N MET A 78 -2.75 -17.59 -17.29
CA MET A 78 -1.61 -16.70 -17.10
C MET A 78 -1.02 -16.89 -15.71
N THR A 79 0.31 -16.96 -15.59
CA THR A 79 0.96 -16.84 -14.28
C THR A 79 0.62 -15.48 -13.67
N PRO A 80 0.34 -15.40 -12.36
CA PRO A 80 -0.04 -14.15 -11.70
C PRO A 80 1.02 -13.05 -11.88
N GLU A 81 2.29 -13.44 -11.98
CA GLU A 81 3.42 -12.56 -12.27
C GLU A 81 3.35 -11.93 -13.66
N ARG A 82 3.05 -12.73 -14.70
CA ARG A 82 2.92 -12.24 -16.08
C ARG A 82 1.72 -11.29 -16.20
N LYS A 83 0.61 -11.57 -15.51
CA LYS A 83 -0.56 -10.66 -15.47
C LYS A 83 -0.24 -9.33 -14.78
N LYS A 84 0.56 -9.36 -13.70
CA LYS A 84 1.04 -8.16 -13.01
C LYS A 84 1.97 -7.34 -13.90
N LYS A 85 2.92 -7.99 -14.59
CA LYS A 85 3.83 -7.35 -15.55
C LYS A 85 3.07 -6.70 -16.71
N LEU A 86 2.08 -7.39 -17.27
CA LEU A 86 1.25 -6.85 -18.35
C LEU A 86 0.45 -5.62 -17.92
N ARG A 87 -0.20 -5.67 -16.75
CA ARG A 87 -0.91 -4.49 -16.19
C ARG A 87 0.03 -3.32 -15.94
N MET A 88 1.27 -3.58 -15.54
CA MET A 88 2.27 -2.52 -15.37
C MET A 88 2.65 -1.89 -16.72
N LEU A 89 2.90 -2.72 -17.74
CA LEU A 89 3.22 -2.24 -19.09
C LEU A 89 2.07 -1.44 -19.69
N LEU A 90 0.83 -1.87 -19.51
CA LEU A 90 -0.36 -1.13 -19.98
C LEU A 90 -0.48 0.25 -19.31
N ARG A 91 -0.28 0.33 -17.99
CA ARG A 91 -0.29 1.64 -17.30
C ARG A 91 0.88 2.53 -17.71
N LYS A 92 2.07 1.95 -17.94
CA LYS A 92 3.24 2.69 -18.44
C LYS A 92 2.98 3.24 -19.83
N LYS A 93 2.46 2.41 -20.75
CA LYS A 93 2.07 2.83 -22.10
C LYS A 93 0.98 3.91 -22.06
N ALA A 94 -0.05 3.73 -21.25
CA ALA A 94 -1.11 4.74 -21.09
C ALA A 94 -0.58 6.07 -20.53
N ALA A 95 0.35 6.03 -19.58
CA ALA A 95 0.97 7.24 -19.04
C ALA A 95 1.88 7.94 -20.07
N GLU A 96 2.60 7.17 -20.88
CA GLU A 96 3.42 7.69 -21.97
C GLU A 96 2.56 8.32 -23.08
N GLU A 97 1.49 7.63 -23.47
CA GLU A 97 0.53 8.11 -24.48
C GLU A 97 -0.19 9.38 -24.00
N LEU A 98 -0.59 9.44 -22.73
CA LEU A 98 -1.17 10.64 -22.13
C LEU A 98 -0.20 11.84 -22.19
N LYS A 99 1.09 11.63 -21.91
CA LYS A 99 2.11 12.68 -22.01
C LYS A 99 2.31 13.13 -23.45
N LYS A 100 2.37 12.19 -24.40
CA LYS A 100 2.51 12.48 -25.83
C LYS A 100 1.30 13.27 -26.36
N GLU A 101 0.09 12.94 -25.91
CA GLU A 101 -1.11 13.68 -26.28
C GLU A 101 -1.11 15.10 -25.69
N GLN A 102 -0.67 15.26 -24.43
CA GLN A 102 -0.51 16.59 -23.82
C GLN A 102 0.50 17.45 -24.59
N GLU A 103 1.62 16.88 -25.00
CA GLU A 103 2.63 17.58 -25.80
C GLU A 103 2.07 17.95 -27.18
N ARG A 104 1.41 17.02 -27.88
CA ARG A 104 0.73 17.31 -29.16
C ARG A 104 -0.30 18.42 -29.01
N LYS A 105 -1.12 18.39 -27.96
CA LYS A 105 -2.14 19.43 -27.70
C LYS A 105 -1.50 20.77 -27.36
N ALA A 106 -0.36 20.79 -26.65
CA ALA A 106 0.38 22.00 -26.36
C ALA A 106 1.04 22.59 -27.61
N GLN A 107 1.60 21.76 -28.48
CA GLN A 107 2.14 22.16 -29.77
C GLN A 107 1.05 22.72 -30.69
N GLU A 108 -0.08 22.03 -30.80
CA GLU A 108 -1.23 22.51 -31.58
C GLU A 108 -1.78 23.82 -31.01
N ARG A 109 -1.89 23.94 -29.69
CA ARG A 109 -2.25 25.22 -29.04
C ARG A 109 -1.28 26.33 -29.42
N ARG A 110 0.03 26.06 -29.42
CA ARG A 110 1.04 27.06 -29.82
C ARG A 110 0.87 27.45 -31.28
N ARG A 111 0.71 26.47 -32.18
CA ARG A 111 0.47 26.70 -33.61
C ARG A 111 -0.77 27.56 -33.84
N ILE A 112 -1.89 27.24 -33.20
CA ILE A 112 -3.14 28.01 -33.34
C ILE A 112 -2.97 29.44 -32.81
N ILE A 113 -2.22 29.63 -31.71
CA ILE A 113 -1.93 30.97 -31.20
C ILE A 113 -1.09 31.76 -32.20
N ASP A 114 -0.05 31.14 -32.77
CA ASP A 114 0.81 31.78 -33.76
C ASP A 114 0.01 32.14 -35.04
N GLU A 115 -0.88 31.26 -35.50
CA GLU A 115 -1.79 31.50 -36.63
C GLU A 115 -2.83 32.61 -36.33
N ARG A 116 -3.40 32.65 -35.12
CA ARG A 116 -4.46 33.62 -34.74
C ARG A 116 -3.90 35.00 -34.41
N CYS A 117 -2.73 35.07 -33.76
CA CYS A 117 -2.09 36.32 -33.37
C CYS A 117 -1.26 36.93 -34.51
N GLY A 118 -0.75 36.12 -35.44
CA GLY A 118 0.01 36.57 -36.58
C GLY A 118 1.32 37.26 -36.21
N VAL A 119 1.91 37.98 -37.17
CA VAL A 119 3.13 38.77 -36.95
C VAL A 119 2.77 40.11 -36.31
N ALA A 120 3.61 40.55 -35.37
CA ALA A 120 3.46 41.87 -34.75
C ALA A 120 3.45 42.97 -35.83
N LYS A 121 2.55 43.95 -35.71
CA LYS A 121 2.52 45.09 -36.62
C LYS A 121 3.82 45.89 -36.47
N ASN A 122 4.46 46.22 -37.58
CA ASN A 122 5.69 47.01 -37.58
C ASN A 122 5.39 48.42 -37.07
N LEU A 123 6.07 48.83 -36.00
CA LEU A 123 5.94 50.16 -35.40
C LEU A 123 7.09 51.09 -35.79
N ASP A 124 8.15 50.55 -36.39
CA ASP A 124 9.35 51.28 -36.74
C ASP A 124 9.11 52.07 -38.04
N GLY A 125 8.95 53.39 -37.90
CA GLY A 125 8.65 54.32 -39.01
C GLY A 125 7.17 54.66 -39.24
N ALA A 126 6.26 54.24 -38.35
CA ALA A 126 4.83 54.57 -38.49
C ALA A 126 4.53 56.04 -38.17
N ASN A 127 3.67 56.68 -38.98
CA ASN A 127 3.20 58.03 -38.73
C ASN A 127 2.18 58.06 -37.56
N GLU A 128 2.01 59.20 -36.88
CA GLU A 128 1.12 59.32 -35.70
C GLU A 128 -0.34 58.94 -36.02
N ALA A 129 -0.83 59.33 -37.21
CA ALA A 129 -2.16 58.96 -37.68
C ALA A 129 -2.34 57.45 -37.92
N GLU A 130 -1.27 56.77 -38.39
CA GLU A 130 -1.25 55.32 -38.60
C GLU A 130 -1.25 54.59 -37.25
N LEU A 131 -0.46 55.08 -36.29
CA LEU A 131 -0.40 54.54 -34.95
C LEU A 131 -1.76 54.61 -34.22
N GLN A 132 -2.45 55.75 -34.31
CA GLN A 132 -3.81 55.90 -33.75
C GLN A 132 -4.81 54.95 -34.39
N THR A 133 -4.68 54.66 -35.69
CA THR A 133 -5.56 53.74 -36.41
C THR A 133 -5.31 52.29 -35.97
N ILE A 134 -4.05 51.90 -35.82
CA ILE A 134 -3.64 50.59 -35.30
C ILE A 134 -4.17 50.37 -33.88
N LEU A 135 -4.06 51.38 -33.00
CA LEU A 135 -4.59 51.33 -31.63
C LEU A 135 -6.11 51.11 -31.61
N ARG A 136 -6.86 51.85 -32.43
CA ARG A 136 -8.32 51.71 -32.54
C ARG A 136 -8.73 50.32 -33.03
N GLU A 137 -7.98 49.76 -33.99
CA GLU A 137 -8.24 48.42 -34.52
C GLU A 137 -7.98 47.33 -33.48
N PHE A 138 -6.85 47.40 -32.75
CA PHE A 138 -6.57 46.46 -31.67
C PHE A 138 -7.60 46.55 -30.55
N HIS A 139 -8.01 47.75 -30.15
CA HIS A 139 -9.04 47.94 -29.14
C HIS A 139 -10.38 47.31 -29.53
N LYS A 140 -10.83 47.51 -30.79
CA LYS A 140 -12.03 46.85 -31.31
C LYS A 140 -11.91 45.32 -31.30
N ARG A 141 -10.75 44.80 -31.71
CA ARG A 141 -10.47 43.36 -31.70
C ARG A 141 -10.49 42.77 -30.29
N ILE A 142 -9.90 43.46 -29.31
CA ILE A 142 -9.89 43.02 -27.91
C ILE A 142 -11.31 42.94 -27.35
N ILE A 143 -12.17 43.93 -27.63
CA ILE A 143 -13.57 43.91 -27.18
C ILE A 143 -14.30 42.67 -27.74
N GLY A 144 -14.14 42.37 -29.04
CA GLY A 144 -14.76 41.19 -29.64
C GLY A 144 -14.24 39.88 -29.02
N LEU A 145 -12.92 39.77 -28.83
CA LEU A 145 -12.31 38.58 -28.22
C LEU A 145 -12.72 38.36 -26.77
N GLU A 146 -12.94 39.42 -26.00
CA GLU A 146 -13.42 39.30 -24.61
C GLU A 146 -14.88 38.81 -24.57
N GLY A 147 -15.71 39.24 -25.52
CA GLY A 147 -17.06 38.68 -25.70
C GLY A 147 -17.03 37.18 -26.02
N ASP A 148 -16.27 36.78 -27.04
CA ASP A 148 -16.12 35.37 -27.42
C ASP A 148 -15.60 34.52 -26.24
N LYS A 149 -14.65 35.06 -25.48
CA LYS A 149 -14.09 34.40 -24.30
C LYS A 149 -15.16 34.19 -23.23
N TRP A 150 -15.97 35.20 -22.94
CA TRP A 150 -17.04 35.11 -21.95
C TRP A 150 -18.06 34.02 -22.31
N ASP A 151 -18.49 33.97 -23.58
CA ASP A 151 -19.45 32.97 -24.05
C ASP A 151 -18.88 31.54 -23.90
N LEU A 152 -17.61 31.34 -24.27
CA LEU A 152 -16.92 30.05 -24.09
C LEU A 152 -16.77 29.67 -22.61
N GLU A 153 -16.38 30.61 -21.76
CA GLU A 153 -16.23 30.38 -20.31
C GLU A 153 -17.57 30.02 -19.66
N TYR A 154 -18.65 30.70 -20.06
CA TYR A 154 -19.99 30.40 -19.57
C TYR A 154 -20.45 29.01 -20.00
N GLU A 155 -20.22 28.63 -21.27
CA GLU A 155 -20.55 27.28 -21.74
C GLU A 155 -19.76 26.22 -20.96
N ILE A 156 -18.45 26.39 -20.79
CA ILE A 156 -17.61 25.46 -19.99
C ILE A 156 -18.16 25.32 -18.57
N LYS A 157 -18.51 26.42 -17.92
CA LYS A 157 -19.08 26.42 -16.57
C LYS A 157 -20.39 25.65 -16.49
N MET A 158 -21.26 25.76 -17.51
CA MET A 158 -22.49 24.99 -17.60
C MET A 158 -22.22 23.49 -17.79
N ARG A 159 -21.24 23.13 -18.62
CA ARG A 159 -20.82 21.73 -18.78
C ARG A 159 -20.23 21.17 -17.49
N ASP A 160 -19.42 21.94 -16.77
CA ASP A 160 -18.85 21.52 -15.48
C ASP A 160 -19.94 21.28 -14.43
N TYR A 161 -20.98 22.12 -14.40
CA TYR A 161 -22.14 21.92 -13.55
C TYR A 161 -22.86 20.61 -13.90
N GLN A 162 -23.13 20.37 -15.18
CA GLN A 162 -23.75 19.12 -15.66
C GLN A 162 -22.90 17.88 -15.32
N ILE A 163 -21.58 17.95 -15.48
CA ILE A 163 -20.67 16.86 -15.11
C ILE A 163 -20.74 16.60 -13.60
N ASN A 164 -20.75 17.64 -12.78
CA ASN A 164 -20.84 17.49 -11.33
C ASN A 164 -22.19 16.91 -10.90
N GLU A 165 -23.28 17.33 -11.53
CA GLU A 165 -24.62 16.77 -11.31
C GLU A 165 -24.65 15.27 -11.67
N LEU A 166 -24.18 14.91 -12.87
CA LEU A 166 -24.10 13.52 -13.31
C LEU A 166 -23.19 12.68 -12.40
N ASN A 167 -22.06 13.23 -11.96
CA ASN A 167 -21.15 12.56 -11.03
C ASN A 167 -21.83 12.32 -9.67
N THR A 168 -22.61 13.29 -9.18
CA THR A 168 -23.41 13.15 -7.96
C THR A 168 -24.46 12.05 -8.12
N GLN A 169 -25.20 12.04 -9.23
CA GLN A 169 -26.19 11.00 -9.54
C GLN A 169 -25.55 9.60 -9.61
N VAL A 170 -24.42 9.46 -10.33
CA VAL A 170 -23.69 8.17 -10.42
C VAL A 170 -23.20 7.71 -9.05
N ASN A 171 -22.74 8.62 -8.18
CA ASN A 171 -22.32 8.26 -6.83
C ASN A 171 -23.48 7.85 -5.93
N ASP A 172 -24.64 8.49 -6.05
CA ASP A 172 -25.83 8.13 -5.29
C ASP A 172 -26.36 6.75 -5.72
N LEU A 173 -26.40 6.48 -7.03
CA LEU A 173 -26.74 5.17 -7.60
C LEU A 173 -25.77 4.06 -7.17
N ARG A 174 -24.46 4.39 -7.06
CA ARG A 174 -23.45 3.45 -6.56
C ARG A 174 -23.59 3.18 -5.06
N GLY A 175 -24.42 3.96 -4.36
CA GLY A 175 -24.64 3.91 -2.93
C GLY A 175 -23.70 4.88 -2.20
N LYS A 176 -24.27 5.96 -1.66
CA LYS A 176 -23.62 6.95 -0.79
C LYS A 176 -22.88 6.32 0.41
N PHE A 177 -23.23 5.08 0.76
CA PHE A 177 -22.70 4.28 1.86
C PHE A 177 -21.99 2.98 1.41
N ILE A 178 -21.23 2.98 0.31
CA ILE A 178 -20.18 1.95 0.18
C ILE A 178 -19.15 2.24 1.26
N LYS A 179 -19.30 1.61 2.43
CA LYS A 179 -18.37 1.73 3.55
C LYS A 179 -16.97 1.38 3.03
N PRO A 180 -16.06 2.36 2.87
CA PRO A 180 -14.71 2.06 2.46
C PRO A 180 -14.16 1.13 3.52
N THR A 181 -13.68 -0.05 3.14
CA THR A 181 -13.08 -0.98 4.10
C THR A 181 -11.89 -0.26 4.72
N LEU A 182 -12.02 0.19 5.97
CA LEU A 182 -11.00 0.93 6.68
C LEU A 182 -9.79 0.01 6.84
N LYS A 183 -8.76 0.21 6.01
CA LYS A 183 -7.49 -0.48 6.17
C LYS A 183 -6.70 0.26 7.23
N LYS A 184 -6.10 -0.48 8.17
CA LYS A 184 -5.14 0.06 9.13
C LYS A 184 -3.89 0.50 8.36
N VAL A 185 -3.85 1.76 7.95
CA VAL A 185 -2.68 2.36 7.32
C VAL A 185 -1.92 3.09 8.41
N SER A 186 -0.74 2.60 8.81
CA SER A 186 0.08 3.35 9.75
C SER A 186 0.64 4.59 9.05
N LYS A 187 0.57 5.77 9.71
CA LYS A 187 0.99 7.06 9.13
C LYS A 187 2.45 7.07 8.66
N TYR A 188 3.27 6.18 9.22
CA TYR A 188 4.70 6.07 8.96
C TYR A 188 5.09 4.87 8.07
N GLU A 189 4.22 3.88 7.82
CA GLU A 189 4.56 2.70 6.99
C GLU A 189 5.10 3.10 5.61
N ASN A 190 4.39 4.03 4.97
CA ASN A 190 4.70 4.45 3.60
C ASN A 190 5.94 5.35 3.54
N LYS A 191 6.33 5.98 4.65
CA LYS A 191 7.58 6.74 4.78
C LYS A 191 8.75 5.78 5.06
N PHE A 192 8.55 4.78 5.92
CA PHE A 192 9.55 3.77 6.27
C PHE A 192 9.87 2.85 5.09
N ALA A 193 8.86 2.41 4.33
CA ALA A 193 9.06 1.61 3.13
C ALA A 193 9.83 2.36 2.03
N LYS A 194 9.72 3.69 1.96
CA LYS A 194 10.53 4.53 1.05
C LYS A 194 11.97 4.67 1.53
N LEU A 195 12.19 4.81 2.84
CA LEU A 195 13.54 4.82 3.43
C LEU A 195 14.23 3.47 3.24
N GLN A 196 13.54 2.36 3.51
CA GLN A 196 14.10 1.01 3.35
C GLN A 196 14.42 0.67 1.90
N LYS A 197 13.60 1.10 0.93
CA LYS A 197 13.92 0.90 -0.50
C LYS A 197 15.16 1.68 -0.92
N LYS A 198 15.27 2.96 -0.52
CA LYS A 198 16.46 3.76 -0.80
C LYS A 198 17.71 3.22 -0.09
N ALA A 199 17.57 2.76 1.15
CA ALA A 199 18.65 2.15 1.90
C ALA A 199 19.08 0.80 1.31
N ALA A 200 18.14 -0.05 0.89
CA ALA A 200 18.45 -1.32 0.24
C ALA A 200 19.10 -1.10 -1.13
N GLU A 201 18.62 -0.13 -1.91
CA GLU A 201 19.18 0.24 -3.22
C GLU A 201 20.59 0.88 -3.08
N PHE A 202 20.81 1.67 -2.02
CA PHE A 202 22.12 2.21 -1.66
C PHE A 202 23.09 1.11 -1.19
N ASN A 203 22.65 0.19 -0.32
CA ASN A 203 23.47 -0.91 0.16
C ASN A 203 23.84 -1.90 -0.96
N PHE A 204 22.92 -2.22 -1.87
CA PHE A 204 23.23 -3.09 -3.01
C PHE A 204 24.26 -2.45 -3.94
N LYS A 205 24.13 -1.15 -4.24
CA LYS A 205 25.08 -0.45 -5.11
C LYS A 205 26.45 -0.26 -4.47
N ASN A 206 26.52 0.03 -3.17
CA ASN A 206 27.80 0.23 -2.47
C ASN A 206 28.54 -1.08 -2.15
N GLN A 207 27.82 -2.20 -1.96
CA GLN A 207 28.45 -3.51 -1.67
C GLN A 207 28.87 -4.26 -2.93
N LEU A 208 28.40 -3.86 -4.10
CA LEU A 208 28.92 -4.35 -5.38
C LEU A 208 30.25 -3.64 -5.69
N LYS A 209 31.38 -4.33 -5.44
CA LYS A 209 32.66 -3.94 -6.05
C LYS A 209 32.50 -4.03 -7.57
N THR A 210 32.20 -2.93 -8.24
CA THR A 210 32.33 -2.86 -9.70
C THR A 210 33.79 -3.08 -10.03
N VAL A 211 34.13 -4.26 -10.55
CA VAL A 211 35.48 -4.54 -11.05
C VAL A 211 35.68 -3.66 -12.29
N LYS A 212 36.31 -2.50 -12.10
CA LYS A 212 36.84 -1.69 -13.21
C LYS A 212 38.03 -2.45 -13.78
N LYS A 213 37.78 -3.40 -14.67
CA LYS A 213 38.84 -3.96 -15.52
C LYS A 213 39.30 -2.86 -16.46
N LYS A 214 40.46 -2.24 -16.18
CA LYS A 214 41.14 -1.26 -17.04
C LYS A 214 41.79 -1.92 -18.28
N GLU A 215 41.16 -2.94 -18.85
CA GLU A 215 41.69 -3.70 -20.00
C GLU A 215 40.94 -3.39 -21.31
N PHE A 216 39.87 -2.57 -21.26
CA PHE A 216 39.04 -2.24 -22.43
C PHE A 216 38.96 -0.74 -22.74
N GLU A 217 39.77 0.09 -22.09
CA GLU A 217 39.88 1.53 -22.41
C GLU A 217 41.08 1.70 -23.35
N MET A 218 40.78 2.01 -24.61
CA MET A 218 41.78 2.24 -25.68
C MET A 218 42.75 3.37 -25.26
N PRO A 219 44.07 3.21 -25.46
CA PRO A 219 45.05 4.22 -25.08
C PRO A 219 45.21 5.27 -26.19
N GLU A 220 44.18 6.07 -26.42
CA GLU A 220 44.32 7.34 -27.13
C GLU A 220 43.55 8.40 -26.34
N ASP A 221 44.16 9.57 -26.16
CA ASP A 221 43.67 10.77 -25.44
C ASP A 221 43.95 10.91 -23.94
N ASP A 222 45.24 11.02 -23.56
CA ASP A 222 45.65 11.83 -22.41
C ASP A 222 46.95 12.61 -22.73
N PRO A 223 46.88 13.92 -23.10
CA PRO A 223 48.03 14.74 -23.44
C PRO A 223 48.80 15.31 -22.22
N ASN A 224 48.66 14.70 -21.03
CA ASN A 224 49.34 15.18 -19.83
C ASN A 224 49.99 14.07 -19.00
N LYS A 225 50.74 13.19 -19.67
CA LYS A 225 51.62 12.22 -19.02
C LYS A 225 52.97 12.88 -18.75
N THR A 226 53.06 13.59 -17.62
CA THR A 226 54.34 13.89 -16.97
C THR A 226 55.15 12.60 -16.84
N LYS A 227 56.42 12.65 -17.25
CA LYS A 227 57.30 11.48 -17.32
C LYS A 227 57.29 10.70 -16.00
N PRO A 228 57.19 9.36 -16.05
CA PRO A 228 57.18 8.52 -14.86
C PRO A 228 58.51 8.62 -14.10
N GLU A 229 58.45 8.47 -12.78
CA GLU A 229 59.52 8.78 -11.81
C GLU A 229 60.84 8.01 -12.00
N TRP A 230 60.85 6.93 -12.78
CA TRP A 230 62.08 6.20 -13.15
C TRP A 230 62.86 6.85 -14.31
N ALA A 231 62.29 7.87 -14.95
CA ALA A 231 62.92 8.65 -16.03
C ALA A 231 63.49 10.01 -15.54
N ALA A 232 63.44 10.30 -14.25
CA ALA A 232 64.08 11.46 -13.64
C ALA A 232 65.48 11.05 -13.14
N GLY A 233 66.53 11.62 -13.76
CA GLY A 233 67.91 11.39 -13.35
C GLY A 233 68.24 11.97 -11.96
N PRO A 234 69.36 11.56 -11.36
CA PRO A 234 69.68 11.78 -9.94
C PRO A 234 69.91 13.25 -9.50
N ASP A 235 69.77 14.24 -10.39
CA ASP A 235 69.99 15.66 -10.07
C ASP A 235 68.78 16.39 -9.46
N ALA A 236 67.60 15.73 -9.36
CA ALA A 236 66.42 16.33 -8.73
C ALA A 236 66.43 16.23 -7.19
N VAL A 237 67.24 15.34 -6.61
CA VAL A 237 67.27 15.08 -5.15
C VAL A 237 68.13 16.10 -4.39
N LYS A 238 69.02 16.84 -5.07
CA LYS A 238 69.88 17.85 -4.42
C LYS A 238 69.23 19.22 -4.20
N LYS A 239 68.03 19.47 -4.72
CA LYS A 239 67.34 20.76 -4.55
C LYS A 239 66.40 20.82 -3.35
N THR A 240 66.15 19.70 -2.67
CA THR A 240 65.23 19.63 -1.52
C THR A 240 65.93 19.66 -0.16
N GLU A 241 67.26 19.58 -0.10
CA GLU A 241 68.00 19.65 1.19
C GLU A 241 68.43 21.07 1.57
N GLY A 242 68.33 22.04 0.65
CA GLY A 242 68.73 23.45 0.90
C GLY A 242 67.67 24.33 1.55
N ASP A 243 66.41 23.87 1.63
CA ASP A 243 65.27 24.69 2.09
C ASP A 243 64.70 24.23 3.45
N ALA A 244 65.32 23.21 4.08
CA ALA A 244 64.93 22.70 5.39
C ALA A 244 65.77 23.25 6.56
N LEU A 245 66.87 23.95 6.29
CA LEU A 245 67.78 24.50 7.31
C LEU A 245 67.53 25.97 7.68
N ALA A 246 66.53 26.62 7.06
CA ALA A 246 66.17 28.01 7.35
C ALA A 246 64.99 28.16 8.33
N GLU A 247 64.30 27.06 8.70
CA GLU A 247 63.16 27.10 9.63
C GLU A 247 63.49 26.64 11.07
N GLU A 248 64.76 26.32 11.37
CA GLU A 248 65.25 25.97 12.71
C GLU A 248 66.26 27.02 13.24
N ALA A 249 65.91 28.30 13.12
CA ALA A 249 66.66 29.41 13.75
C ALA A 249 65.75 30.52 14.32
N VAL A 250 64.47 30.21 14.57
CA VAL A 250 63.56 31.07 15.34
C VAL A 250 62.82 30.21 16.37
N ALA A 251 63.56 29.77 17.38
CA ALA A 251 63.09 29.40 18.72
C ALA A 251 64.27 29.43 19.69
#